data_AF-A0AA43XMV7-F1
#
_entry.id   AF-A0AA43XMV7-F1
#
_cell.length_a   1.000
_cell.length_b   1.000
_cell.length_c   1.000
_cell.angle_alpha   90.00
_cell.angle_beta   90.00
_cell.angle_gamma   90.00
#
_symmetry.space_group_name_H-M   'P 1'
#
loop_
_entity.id
_entity.type
_entity.pdbx_description
1 polymer ?
#
loop_
_entity_poly.entity_id
_entity_poly.type
_entity_poly.pdbx_seq_one_letter_code
_entity_poly.pdbx_strand_id
1 'polypeptide(L)'
;MATIVLHKETGKFYALVGTGYSFFKDSRPSFFGGAIAPHKEEGETKCAAISDEEGTISWVQTSEIKVVEIDEMKIEDILRPYL
;
A
#
# COMPACT_ATOMS: atom_id res chain seq x y z
N MET A 1 -11.90 6.62 -14.27
CA MET A 1 -11.93 6.69 -12.81
C MET A 1 -10.55 7.06 -12.33
N ALA A 2 -10.34 8.29 -11.87
CA ALA A 2 -9.08 8.76 -11.33
C ALA A 2 -9.22 8.92 -9.81
N THR A 3 -8.27 8.34 -9.07
CA THR A 3 -8.24 8.46 -7.61
C THR A 3 -6.97 9.18 -7.22
N ILE A 4 -7.11 10.29 -6.50
CA ILE A 4 -5.97 11.06 -5.99
C ILE A 4 -5.72 10.65 -4.55
N VAL A 5 -4.46 10.40 -4.25
CA VAL A 5 -3.98 10.03 -2.91
C VAL A 5 -2.94 11.03 -2.41
N LEU A 6 -2.96 11.27 -1.10
CA LEU A 6 -1.96 12.03 -0.38
C LEU A 6 -0.96 11.07 0.26
N HIS A 7 0.34 11.26 -0.01
CA HIS A 7 1.39 10.60 0.74
C HIS A 7 1.63 11.33 2.07
N LYS A 8 1.34 10.65 3.18
CA LYS A 8 1.17 11.28 4.50
C LYS A 8 2.45 11.91 5.05
N GLU A 9 3.60 11.31 4.78
CA GLU A 9 4.88 11.82 5.26
C GLU A 9 5.34 13.06 4.48
N THR A 10 5.25 13.00 3.15
CA THR A 10 5.75 14.09 2.29
C THR A 10 4.74 15.20 2.03
N GLY A 11 3.44 14.95 2.27
CA GLY A 11 2.36 15.87 1.93
C GLY A 11 2.09 15.99 0.42
N LYS A 12 2.75 15.19 -0.43
CA LYS A 12 2.59 15.22 -1.89
C LYS A 12 1.38 14.41 -2.35
N PHE A 13 0.78 14.85 -3.45
CA PHE A 13 -0.35 14.18 -4.08
C PHE A 13 0.11 13.33 -5.27
N TYR A 14 -0.55 12.20 -5.45
CA TYR A 14 -0.26 11.24 -6.51
C TYR A 14 -1.55 10.66 -7.08
N ALA A 15 -1.49 10.18 -8.33
CA ALA A 15 -2.56 9.36 -8.89
C ALA A 15 -2.41 7.91 -8.44
N LEU A 16 -3.47 7.29 -7.92
CA LEU A 16 -3.49 5.87 -7.63
C LEU A 16 -3.70 5.08 -8.94
N VAL A 17 -2.72 4.26 -9.31
CA VAL A 17 -2.74 3.44 -10.53
C VAL A 17 -3.30 2.04 -10.24
N GLY A 18 -3.00 1.48 -9.07
CA GLY A 18 -3.47 0.15 -8.69
C GLY A 18 -3.10 -0.23 -7.27
N THR A 19 -3.63 -1.38 -6.81
CA THR A 19 -3.33 -1.95 -5.50
C THR A 19 -2.77 -3.37 -5.65
N GLY A 20 -1.86 -3.73 -4.76
CA GLY A 20 -1.22 -5.03 -4.71
C GLY A 20 -1.23 -5.59 -3.30
N TYR A 21 -1.51 -6.87 -3.19
CA TYR A 21 -1.45 -7.62 -1.94
C TYR A 21 -0.48 -8.78 -2.12
N SER A 22 0.51 -8.87 -1.24
CA SER A 22 1.45 -9.99 -1.19
C SER A 22 1.49 -10.59 0.20
N PHE A 23 1.61 -11.91 0.25
CA PHE A 23 1.86 -12.66 1.47
C PHE A 23 3.11 -13.50 1.24
N PHE A 24 4.09 -13.39 2.14
CA PHE A 24 5.27 -14.24 2.11
C PHE A 24 5.39 -15.04 3.39
N LYS A 25 5.86 -16.27 3.24
CA LYS A 25 6.18 -17.20 4.31
C LYS A 25 7.49 -17.86 3.98
N ASP A 26 8.55 -17.44 4.66
CA ASP A 26 9.86 -18.05 4.54
C ASP A 26 10.13 -18.87 5.81
N SER A 27 10.71 -20.05 5.60
CA SER A 27 11.13 -20.94 6.68
C SER A 27 12.60 -21.28 6.47
N ARG A 28 13.47 -20.69 7.27
CA ARG A 28 14.90 -21.02 7.20
C ARG A 28 15.20 -22.22 8.12
N PRO A 29 15.88 -23.27 7.62
CA PRO A 29 16.37 -24.34 8.47
C PRO A 29 17.51 -23.82 9.37
N SER A 30 17.51 -24.19 10.65
CA SER A 30 18.52 -23.76 11.63
C SER A 30 19.88 -24.43 11.39
N PHE A 31 20.97 -23.69 11.64
CA PHE A 31 22.36 -24.02 11.29
C PHE A 31 22.94 -25.28 11.98
N PHE A 32 22.31 -25.77 13.05
CA PHE A 32 22.77 -26.95 13.80
C PHE A 32 21.62 -27.96 13.97
N GLY A 33 21.64 -29.04 13.19
CA GLY A 33 20.97 -30.30 13.53
C GLY A 33 19.51 -30.50 13.11
N GLY A 34 18.88 -29.57 12.39
CA GLY A 34 17.54 -29.79 11.81
C GLY A 34 16.39 -29.83 12.85
N ALA A 35 15.44 -28.91 12.67
CA ALA A 35 14.06 -29.00 13.17
C ALA A 35 13.81 -29.04 14.70
N ILE A 36 14.35 -28.09 15.48
CA ILE A 36 13.81 -27.85 16.85
C ILE A 36 13.03 -26.52 16.97
N ALA A 37 13.22 -25.54 16.09
CA ALA A 37 12.27 -24.43 15.89
C ALA A 37 12.67 -23.63 14.63
N PRO A 38 12.16 -23.98 13.43
CA PRO A 38 12.43 -23.17 12.25
C PRO A 38 11.88 -21.75 12.47
N HIS A 39 12.73 -20.74 12.25
CA HIS A 39 12.30 -19.35 12.29
C HIS A 39 11.35 -19.14 11.10
N LYS A 40 10.08 -18.93 11.40
CA LYS A 40 9.07 -18.57 10.41
C LYS A 40 9.01 -17.06 10.36
N GLU A 41 9.42 -16.49 9.23
CA GLU A 41 9.10 -15.10 8.93
C GLU A 41 7.88 -15.13 8.01
N GLU A 42 6.75 -14.69 8.55
CA GLU A 42 5.49 -14.54 7.84
C GLU A 42 5.14 -13.05 7.86
N GLY A 43 4.77 -12.51 6.70
CA GLY A 43 4.46 -11.09 6.57
C GLY A 43 3.43 -10.82 5.49
N GLU A 44 2.51 -9.90 5.77
CA GLU A 44 1.62 -9.30 4.79
C GLU A 44 2.26 -8.01 4.27
N THR A 45 2.19 -7.79 2.96
CA THR A 45 2.61 -6.53 2.35
C THR A 45 1.46 -6.00 1.49
N LYS A 46 0.88 -4.89 1.94
CA LYS A 46 -0.23 -4.17 1.28
C LYS A 46 0.37 -2.96 0.61
N CYS A 47 0.48 -2.99 -0.71
CA CYS A 47 1.08 -1.91 -1.48
C CYS A 47 0.07 -1.26 -2.43
N ALA A 48 0.35 -0.02 -2.77
CA ALA A 48 -0.32 0.71 -3.83
C ALA A 48 0.72 1.18 -4.85
N ALA A 49 0.38 1.08 -6.13
CA ALA A 49 1.12 1.72 -7.20
C ALA A 49 0.57 3.14 -7.36
N ILE A 50 1.44 4.13 -7.19
CA ILE A 50 1.12 5.55 -7.34
C ILE A 50 1.96 6.17 -8.44
N SER A 51 1.42 7.16 -9.15
CA SER A 51 2.10 7.91 -10.20
C SER A 51 2.20 9.38 -9.82
N ASP A 52 3.36 9.97 -10.07
CA ASP A 52 3.59 11.41 -9.98
C ASP A 52 3.15 12.15 -11.26
N GLU A 53 3.37 13.46 -11.30
CA GLU A 53 3.06 14.34 -12.43
C GLU A 53 3.83 14.04 -13.72
N GLU A 54 4.97 13.35 -13.62
CA GLU A 54 5.78 12.93 -14.78
C GLU A 54 5.32 11.57 -15.34
N GLY A 55 4.39 10.90 -14.66
CA GLY A 55 3.95 9.56 -15.01
C GLY A 55 4.82 8.44 -14.43
N THR A 56 5.74 8.76 -13.51
CA THR A 56 6.64 7.77 -12.91
C THR A 56 5.89 6.97 -11.85
N ILE A 57 5.90 5.65 -12.00
CA ILE A 57 5.22 4.72 -11.10
C ILE A 57 6.15 4.30 -9.96
N SER A 58 5.68 4.43 -8.72
CA SER A 58 6.34 3.92 -7.52
C SER A 58 5.37 3.07 -6.68
N TRP A 59 5.92 2.16 -5.88
CA TRP A 59 5.16 1.30 -4.98
C TRP A 59 5.36 1.78 -3.54
N VAL A 60 4.26 2.03 -2.84
CA VAL A 60 4.25 2.48 -1.44
C VAL A 60 3.37 1.59 -0.59
N GLN A 61 3.59 1.51 0.72
CA GLN A 61 2.65 0.80 1.58
C GLN A 61 1.31 1.54 1.60
N THR A 62 0.19 0.82 1.59
CA THR A 62 -1.14 1.46 1.68
C THR A 62 -1.32 2.23 3.00
N SER A 63 -0.55 1.87 4.03
CA SER A 63 -0.47 2.58 5.30
C SER A 63 0.20 3.94 5.20
N GLU A 64 0.88 4.29 4.10
CA GLU A 64 1.59 5.57 3.92
C GLU A 64 0.74 6.61 3.17
N ILE A 65 -0.35 6.20 2.55
CA ILE A 65 -1.20 7.05 1.71
C ILE A 65 -2.63 7.18 2.26
N LYS A 66 -3.36 8.20 1.79
CA LYS A 66 -4.78 8.42 2.05
C LYS A 66 -5.48 8.88 0.77
N VAL A 67 -6.64 8.30 0.45
CA VAL A 67 -7.50 8.81 -0.64
C VAL A 67 -8.06 10.18 -0.26
N VAL A 68 -7.93 11.15 -1.16
CA VAL A 68 -8.46 12.51 -0.97
C VAL A 68 -9.59 12.83 -1.95
N GLU A 69 -9.55 12.23 -3.15
CA GLU A 69 -10.47 12.54 -4.23
C GLU A 69 -10.70 11.30 -5.11
N ILE A 70 -11.92 11.14 -5.62
CA ILE A 70 -12.29 10.17 -6.65
C ILE A 70 -13.13 10.91 -7.69
N ASP A 71 -12.71 10.86 -8.96
CA ASP A 71 -13.40 11.50 -10.09
C ASP A 71 -13.78 12.96 -9.81
N GLU A 72 -12.79 13.77 -9.41
CA GLU A 72 -12.93 15.21 -9.13
C GLU A 72 -13.80 15.55 -7.91
N MET A 73 -14.23 14.54 -7.15
CA MET A 73 -15.05 14.71 -5.96
C MET A 73 -14.26 14.36 -4.70
N LYS A 74 -14.24 15.27 -3.73
CA LYS A 74 -13.56 15.03 -2.44
C LYS A 74 -14.17 13.83 -1.75
N ILE A 75 -13.32 13.00 -1.15
CA ILE A 75 -13.76 11.78 -0.45
C ILE A 75 -14.77 12.09 0.68
N GLU A 76 -14.64 13.26 1.31
CA GLU A 76 -15.57 13.74 2.34
C GLU A 76 -16.98 13.97 1.79
N ASP A 77 -17.10 14.57 0.60
CA ASP A 77 -18.39 14.83 -0.02
C ASP A 77 -19.05 13.54 -0.52
N ILE A 78 -18.24 12.59 -1.01
CA ILE A 78 -18.70 11.24 -1.41
C ILE A 78 -19.27 10.48 -0.21
N LEU A 79 -18.60 10.54 0.94
CA LEU A 79 -18.95 9.75 2.12
C LEU A 79 -19.94 10.44 3.06
N ARG A 80 -20.09 11.77 2.98
CA ARG A 80 -20.99 12.55 3.84
C ARG A 80 -22.42 12.00 3.95
N PRO A 81 -23.07 11.48 2.89
CA PRO A 81 -24.42 10.93 3.00
C PRO A 81 -24.55 9.66 3.85
N TYR A 82 -23.43 9.02 4.21
CA TYR A 82 -23.38 7.75 4.93
C TYR A 82 -22.86 7.88 6.36
N LEU A 83 -22.58 9.11 6.81
CA LEU A 83 -22.16 9.46 8.17
C LEU A 83 -23.35 10.02 8.96
#